data_AF-A0A409V6L2-F1
#
_entry.id   AF-A0A409V6L2-F1
#
_cell.length_a   1.000
_cell.length_b   1.000
_cell.length_c   1.000
_cell.angle_alpha   90.00
_cell.angle_beta   90.00
_cell.angle_gamma   90.00
#
_symmetry.space_group_name_H-M   'P 1'
#
loop_
_entity.id
_entity.type
_entity.pdbx_description
1 polymer ?
#
loop_
_entity_poly.entity_id
_entity_poly.type
_entity_poly.pdbx_seq_one_letter_code
_entity_poly.pdbx_strand_id
1 'polypeptide(L)'
;MQSLSGMNTGNADIPNVPVAELTNVTKAGILEKKKPTGLRTMQKRWCVVKGNIFYYFDGKTSKKMNGAFRLTDCSFEEAPEMTKDDKKKELCFKLVNPTSTRTYEVSIF
;
A
#
# COMPACT_ATOMS: atom_id res chain seq x y z
N MET A 1 -9.15 22.79 -13.97
CA MET A 1 -8.57 21.46 -14.27
C MET A 1 -8.19 20.82 -12.93
N GLN A 2 -9.16 20.24 -12.22
CA GLN A 2 -8.93 19.65 -10.89
C GLN A 2 -8.40 18.22 -11.09
N SER A 3 -7.19 17.95 -10.61
CA SER A 3 -6.63 16.61 -10.58
C SER A 3 -7.43 15.75 -9.60
N LEU A 4 -8.24 14.83 -10.13
CA LEU A 4 -8.90 13.77 -9.37
C LEU A 4 -7.88 12.68 -9.02
N SER A 5 -6.90 12.98 -8.17
CA SER A 5 -6.02 11.97 -7.61
C SER A 5 -6.71 11.25 -6.45
N GLY A 6 -7.55 10.27 -6.81
CA GLY A 6 -7.90 9.15 -5.96
C GLY A 6 -8.86 9.48 -4.82
N MET A 7 -10.14 9.70 -5.16
CA MET A 7 -11.21 9.57 -4.17
C MET A 7 -11.18 8.19 -3.52
N ASN A 8 -11.24 8.25 -2.19
CA ASN A 8 -11.47 7.18 -1.23
C ASN A 8 -12.59 6.25 -1.73
N THR A 9 -12.26 5.03 -2.16
CA THR A 9 -13.28 4.01 -2.45
C THR A 9 -13.10 2.88 -1.45
N GLY A 10 -13.97 2.86 -0.41
CA GLY A 10 -14.13 1.77 0.55
C GLY A 10 -13.79 2.07 2.01
N ASN A 11 -13.04 3.13 2.33
CA ASN A 11 -12.41 3.31 3.65
C ASN A 11 -12.63 4.70 4.28
N ALA A 12 -13.77 5.33 4.03
CA ALA A 12 -14.06 6.69 4.52
C ALA A 12 -14.03 6.82 6.05
N ASP A 13 -14.17 5.70 6.76
CA ASP A 13 -14.17 5.60 8.22
C ASP A 13 -12.77 5.38 8.83
N ILE A 14 -11.73 5.15 8.02
CA ILE A 14 -10.37 5.03 8.52
C ILE A 14 -9.83 6.44 8.82
N PRO A 15 -9.50 6.76 10.09
CA PRO A 15 -9.02 8.08 10.44
C PRO A 15 -7.67 8.37 9.77
N ASN A 16 -7.44 9.63 9.40
CA ASN A 16 -6.13 10.07 8.95
C ASN A 16 -5.22 10.21 10.18
N VAL A 17 -4.21 9.34 10.28
CA VAL A 17 -3.31 9.26 11.43
C VAL A 17 -1.86 9.48 10.95
N PRO A 18 -1.07 10.36 11.59
CA PRO A 18 0.36 10.50 11.30
C PRO A 18 1.15 9.27 11.76
N VAL A 19 2.34 9.04 11.20
CA VAL A 19 3.16 7.87 11.58
C VAL A 19 3.49 7.87 13.07
N ALA A 20 3.73 9.04 13.67
CA ALA A 20 4.09 9.17 15.09
C ALA A 20 2.97 8.72 16.05
N GLU A 21 1.71 8.71 15.61
CA GLU A 21 0.56 8.30 16.43
C GLU A 21 0.18 6.82 16.21
N LEU A 22 0.82 6.13 15.27
CA LEU A 22 0.66 4.69 15.08
C LEU A 22 1.43 3.93 16.16
N THR A 23 0.79 3.72 17.30
CA THR A 23 1.25 2.84 18.39
C THR A 23 0.75 1.40 18.21
N ASN A 24 1.38 0.44 18.89
CA ASN A 24 1.04 -1.00 18.85
C ASN A 24 1.02 -1.58 17.42
N VAL A 25 2.04 -1.19 16.64
CA VAL A 25 2.23 -1.63 15.26
C VAL A 25 2.60 -3.11 15.21
N THR A 26 1.90 -3.88 14.38
CA THR A 26 2.21 -5.29 14.14
C THR A 26 3.45 -5.45 13.26
N LYS A 27 3.56 -4.62 12.22
CA LYS A 27 4.74 -4.61 11.32
C LYS A 27 4.86 -3.25 10.65
N ALA A 28 6.09 -2.79 10.44
CA ALA A 28 6.37 -1.63 9.60
C ALA A 28 7.65 -1.83 8.79
N GLY A 29 7.73 -1.21 7.62
CA GLY A 29 8.86 -1.38 6.71
C GLY A 29 8.77 -0.50 5.47
N ILE A 30 9.88 -0.40 4.75
CA ILE A 30 9.88 0.19 3.42
C ILE A 30 9.44 -0.88 2.42
N LEU A 31 8.43 -0.57 1.63
CA LEU A 31 8.00 -1.39 0.51
C LEU A 31 8.01 -0.55 -0.76
N GLU A 32 8.18 -1.20 -1.90
CA GLU A 32 8.04 -0.60 -3.21
C GLU A 32 6.62 -0.86 -3.72
N LYS A 33 5.86 0.22 -4.01
CA LYS A 33 4.48 0.14 -4.47
C LYS A 33 4.37 0.69 -5.88
N LYS A 34 3.65 0.00 -6.76
CA LYS A 34 3.38 0.48 -8.12
C LYS A 34 2.45 1.70 -8.14
N LYS A 35 2.69 2.62 -9.07
CA LYS A 35 1.77 3.71 -9.39
C LYS A 35 0.53 3.19 -10.14
N PRO A 36 -0.67 3.71 -9.86
CA PRO A 36 -1.87 3.38 -10.64
C PRO A 36 -1.82 3.83 -12.11
N THR A 37 -0.96 4.79 -12.45
CA THR A 37 -0.96 5.51 -13.75
C THR A 37 -0.35 4.71 -14.92
N GLY A 38 -0.37 3.38 -14.89
CA GLY A 38 0.13 2.51 -15.96
C GLY A 38 1.65 2.48 -16.16
N LEU A 39 2.40 3.46 -15.64
CA LEU A 39 3.86 3.45 -15.64
C LEU A 39 4.38 2.35 -14.71
N ARG A 40 5.37 1.58 -15.16
CA ARG A 40 6.11 0.56 -14.35
C ARG A 40 7.01 1.18 -13.27
N THR A 41 6.68 2.38 -12.78
CA THR A 41 7.46 3.07 -11.76
C THR A 41 7.00 2.61 -10.38
N MET A 42 7.89 1.91 -9.67
CA MET A 42 7.74 1.64 -8.25
C MET A 42 8.06 2.89 -7.43
N GLN A 43 7.37 3.06 -6.29
CA GLN A 43 7.65 4.11 -5.32
C GLN A 43 7.93 3.50 -3.97
N LYS A 44 9.02 3.93 -3.33
CA LYS A 44 9.28 3.60 -1.93
C LYS A 44 8.21 4.25 -1.05
N ARG A 45 7.63 3.44 -0.17
CA ARG A 45 6.62 3.85 0.81
C ARG A 45 6.99 3.26 2.16
N TRP A 46 6.83 4.06 3.20
CA TRP A 46 6.81 3.54 4.55
C TRP A 46 5.43 2.94 4.80
N CYS A 47 5.38 1.63 4.97
CA CYS A 47 4.15 0.88 5.16
C CYS A 47 4.05 0.43 6.61
N VAL A 48 2.85 0.49 7.18
CA VAL A 48 2.57 0.14 8.57
C VAL A 48 1.31 -0.71 8.62
N VAL A 49 1.37 -1.85 9.30
CA VAL A 49 0.21 -2.69 9.64
C VAL A 49 -0.10 -2.50 11.13
N LYS A 50 -1.30 -2.02 11.43
CA LYS A 50 -1.82 -1.87 12.80
C LYS A 50 -3.20 -2.52 12.87
N GLY A 51 -3.33 -3.57 13.68
CA GLY A 51 -4.52 -4.41 13.68
C GLY A 51 -4.73 -5.03 12.29
N ASN A 52 -5.89 -4.81 11.68
CA ASN A 52 -6.20 -5.24 10.33
C ASN A 52 -6.07 -4.12 9.28
N ILE A 53 -5.49 -2.96 9.61
CA ILE A 53 -5.37 -1.85 8.66
C ILE A 53 -3.92 -1.71 8.18
N PHE A 54 -3.77 -1.67 6.87
CA PHE A 54 -2.54 -1.33 6.17
C PHE A 54 -2.54 0.16 5.84
N TYR A 55 -1.52 0.89 6.30
CA TYR A 55 -1.27 2.29 6.00
C TYR A 55 -0.01 2.42 5.15
N TYR A 56 0.05 3.41 4.26
CA TYR A 56 1.28 3.77 3.57
C TYR A 56 1.51 5.28 3.52
N PHE A 57 2.79 5.64 3.63
CA PHE A 57 3.30 7.00 3.78
C PHE A 57 4.47 7.26 2.83
N ASP A 58 4.76 8.54 2.55
CA ASP A 58 5.96 8.94 1.83
C ASP A 58 7.25 8.67 2.63
N GLY A 59 7.19 8.63 3.97
CA GLY A 59 8.33 8.33 4.83
C GLY A 59 7.98 8.02 6.28
N LYS A 60 9.00 7.71 7.09
CA LYS A 60 8.88 7.28 8.50
C LYS A 60 8.38 8.38 9.46
N THR A 61 8.45 9.64 9.06
CA THR A 61 8.08 10.81 9.89
C THR A 61 6.89 11.58 9.29
N SER A 62 6.22 11.00 8.30
CA SER A 62 5.10 11.66 7.61
C SER A 62 3.95 11.96 8.57
N LYS A 63 3.45 13.20 8.47
CA LYS A 63 2.30 13.68 9.26
C LYS A 63 0.93 13.33 8.64
N LYS A 64 0.92 12.82 7.42
CA LYS A 64 -0.30 12.46 6.69
C LYS A 64 -0.09 11.16 5.94
N MET A 65 -1.06 10.25 6.01
CA MET A 65 -1.06 9.03 5.19
C MET A 65 -1.35 9.36 3.72
N ASN A 66 -0.71 8.62 2.81
CA ASN A 66 -1.05 8.67 1.38
C ASN A 66 -2.23 7.76 1.05
N GLY A 67 -2.54 6.80 1.93
CA GLY A 67 -3.74 5.97 1.90
C GLY A 67 -3.70 4.87 2.93
N ALA A 68 -4.85 4.24 3.12
CA ALA A 68 -5.02 3.11 4.01
C ALA A 68 -6.12 2.16 3.49
N PHE A 69 -6.04 0.90 3.88
CA PHE A 69 -7.06 -0.10 3.59
C PHE A 69 -7.06 -1.26 4.59
N ARG A 70 -8.20 -1.92 4.72
CA ARG A 70 -8.34 -3.11 5.55
C ARG A 70 -7.81 -4.34 4.84
N LEU A 71 -6.99 -5.10 5.54
CA LEU A 71 -6.45 -6.38 5.09
C LEU A 71 -7.51 -7.49 5.13
N THR A 72 -8.52 -7.38 6.00
CA THR A 72 -9.62 -8.36 6.07
C THR A 72 -10.42 -8.45 4.78
N ASP A 73 -10.38 -7.40 3.98
CA ASP A 73 -11.16 -7.28 2.76
C ASP A 73 -10.29 -7.58 1.53
N CYS A 74 -9.06 -8.08 1.73
CA CYS A 74 -8.11 -8.36 0.67
C CYS A 74 -7.68 -9.83 0.67
N SER A 75 -7.51 -10.40 -0.52
CA SER A 75 -6.74 -11.61 -0.76
C SER A 75 -5.29 -11.27 -1.11
N PHE A 76 -4.39 -12.21 -0.82
CA PHE A 76 -2.99 -12.16 -1.21
C PHE A 76 -2.78 -12.99 -2.48
N GLU A 77 -2.04 -12.44 -3.44
CA GLU A 77 -1.62 -13.12 -4.65
C GLU A 77 -0.14 -12.86 -4.91
N GLU A 78 0.64 -13.89 -5.22
CA GLU A 78 2.01 -13.73 -5.70
C GLU A 78 2.00 -13.02 -7.07
N ALA A 79 3.00 -12.17 -7.31
CA ALA A 79 3.06 -11.38 -8.54
C ALA A 79 4.48 -11.31 -9.13
N PRO A 80 5.10 -12.47 -9.45
CA PRO A 80 6.47 -12.52 -9.96
C PRO A 80 6.66 -11.75 -11.27
N GLU A 81 5.59 -11.53 -12.06
CA GLU A 81 5.60 -10.77 -13.30
C GLU A 81 5.80 -9.24 -13.11
N MET A 82 5.75 -8.74 -11.87
CA MET A 82 6.00 -7.33 -11.56
C MET A 82 7.45 -6.91 -11.80
N THR A 83 8.40 -7.85 -11.72
CA THR A 83 9.84 -7.59 -11.84
C THR A 83 10.46 -8.42 -12.95
N LYS A 84 11.54 -7.90 -13.54
CA LYS A 84 12.42 -8.66 -14.44
C LYS A 84 13.63 -9.26 -13.71
N ASP A 85 13.86 -8.86 -12.46
CA ASP A 85 14.93 -9.39 -11.62
C ASP A 85 14.46 -10.69 -10.97
N ASP A 86 15.04 -11.81 -11.39
CA ASP A 86 14.69 -13.15 -10.92
C ASP A 86 14.80 -13.30 -9.39
N LYS A 87 15.75 -12.61 -8.76
CA LYS A 87 15.95 -12.67 -7.30
C LYS A 87 14.85 -11.97 -6.51
N LYS A 88 14.06 -11.11 -7.18
CA LYS A 88 12.98 -10.34 -6.56
C LYS A 88 11.59 -10.89 -6.85
N LYS A 89 11.47 -11.94 -7.69
CA LYS A 89 10.17 -12.50 -8.09
C LYS A 89 9.34 -12.95 -6.88
N GLU A 90 9.98 -13.61 -5.91
CA GLU A 90 9.35 -14.07 -4.66
C GLU A 90 9.03 -12.94 -3.67
N LEU A 91 9.55 -11.74 -3.91
CA LEU A 91 9.32 -10.56 -3.08
C LEU A 91 8.16 -9.70 -3.60
N CYS A 92 7.57 -10.04 -4.75
CA CYS A 92 6.50 -9.30 -5.39
C CYS A 92 5.14 -9.96 -5.15
N PHE A 93 4.16 -9.17 -4.72
CA PHE A 93 2.81 -9.65 -4.43
C PHE A 93 1.76 -8.56 -4.64
N LYS A 94 0.50 -8.98 -4.68
CA LYS A 94 -0.68 -8.14 -4.81
C LYS A 94 -1.61 -8.36 -3.63
N LEU A 95 -2.22 -7.26 -3.20
CA LEU A 95 -3.39 -7.30 -2.33
C LEU A 95 -4.61 -6.90 -3.19
N VAL A 96 -5.51 -7.85 -3.37
CA VAL A 96 -6.69 -7.71 -4.23
C VAL A 96 -7.91 -7.63 -3.34
N ASN A 97 -8.69 -6.57 -3.46
CA ASN A 97 -9.99 -6.50 -2.79
C ASN A 97 -11.07 -6.91 -3.80
N PRO A 98 -11.83 -8.00 -3.57
CA PRO A 98 -12.79 -8.51 -4.56
C PRO A 98 -13.99 -7.59 -4.77
N THR A 99 -14.27 -6.69 -3.82
CA THR A 99 -15.38 -5.72 -3.89
C THR A 99 -14.96 -4.37 -4.47
N SER A 100 -13.67 -4.19 -4.76
CA SER A 100 -13.10 -2.95 -5.26
C SER A 100 -12.33 -3.21 -6.55
N THR A 101 -12.35 -2.25 -7.47
CA THR A 101 -11.49 -2.30 -8.67
C THR A 101 -10.01 -2.02 -8.35
N ARG A 102 -9.67 -1.79 -7.07
CA ARG A 102 -8.30 -1.47 -6.63
C ARG A 102 -7.52 -2.74 -6.30
N THR A 103 -6.39 -2.88 -6.99
CA THR A 103 -5.32 -3.83 -6.66
C THR A 103 -4.09 -3.07 -6.18
N TYR A 104 -3.49 -3.50 -5.07
CA TYR A 104 -2.27 -2.93 -4.55
C TYR A 104 -1.09 -3.85 -4.85
N GLU A 105 -0.31 -3.49 -5.87
CA GLU A 105 0.91 -4.21 -6.23
C GLU A 105 2.09 -3.70 -5.41
N VAL A 106 2.77 -4.60 -4.69
CA VAL A 106 3.80 -4.30 -3.70
C VAL A 106 4.98 -5.27 -3.82
N SER A 107 6.19 -4.77 -3.61
CA SER A 107 7.38 -5.61 -3.44
C SER A 107 8.18 -5.24 -2.20
N ILE A 108 8.80 -6.24 -1.57
CA ILE A 108 9.74 -6.03 -0.48
C ILE A 108 11.06 -5.51 -1.07
N PHE A 109 11.63 -4.48 -0.44
CA PHE A 109 12.88 -3.84 -0.90
C PHE A 109 14.11 -4.69 -0.58
#